data_AF-A0A232EN58-F1
#
_entry.id   AF-A0A232EN58-F1
#
_cell.length_a   1.000
_cell.length_b   1.000
_cell.length_c   1.000
_cell.angle_alpha   90.00
_cell.angle_beta   90.00
_cell.angle_gamma   90.00
#
_symmetry.space_group_name_H-M   'P 1'
#
loop_
_entity.id
_entity.type
_entity.pdbx_description
1 polymer ?
#
loop_
_entity_poly.entity_id
_entity_poly.type
_entity_poly.pdbx_seq_one_letter_code
_entity_poly.pdbx_strand_id
1 'polypeptide(L)' 'MGDFNAHHLSWNCNKTDSNDENFYNCLLKTNLILHNDTSQTYMQPQNNYASNIDLIFSRKNALKSNRYAPTGN' A
#
# COMPACT_ATOMS: atom_id res chain seq x y z
N MET A 1 9.96 0.15 2.14
CA MET A 1 10.16 -0.72 0.98
C MET A 1 10.69 -2.02 1.48
N GLY A 2 10.18 -3.14 0.99
CA GLY A 2 10.67 -4.47 1.34
C GLY A 2 9.79 -5.54 0.74
N ASP A 3 10.19 -6.80 0.93
CA ASP A 3 9.41 -7.97 0.60
C ASP A 3 8.41 -8.25 1.74
N PHE A 4 7.11 -8.18 1.44
CA PHE A 4 6.04 -8.42 2.40
C PHE A 4 5.46 -9.83 2.28
N ASN A 5 5.71 -10.51 1.15
CA ASN A 5 5.12 -11.80 0.81
C ASN A 5 3.58 -11.85 0.98
N ALA A 6 2.93 -10.70 0.79
CA ALA A 6 1.49 -10.50 1.00
C ALA A 6 0.77 -10.38 -0.34
N HIS A 7 -0.31 -11.12 -0.52
CA HIS A 7 -1.12 -11.18 -1.73
C HIS A 7 -2.43 -10.43 -1.53
N HIS A 8 -2.60 -9.32 -2.24
CA HIS A 8 -3.85 -8.58 -2.23
C HIS A 8 -4.13 -7.94 -3.60
N LEU A 9 -5.40 -7.95 -4.01
CA LEU A 9 -5.85 -7.36 -5.28
C LEU A 9 -5.47 -5.88 -5.39
N SER A 10 -5.49 -5.14 -4.26
CA SER A 10 -5.16 -3.70 -4.19
C SER A 10 -3.75 -3.32 -4.59
N TRP A 11 -2.80 -4.28 -4.63
CA TRP A 11 -1.46 -4.04 -5.17
C TRP A 11 -1.14 -4.95 -6.36
N ASN A 12 -2.15 -5.38 -7.11
CA ASN A 12 -2.00 -6.12 -8.37
C ASN A 12 -1.56 -7.59 -8.24
N CYS A 13 -1.95 -8.26 -7.15
CA CYS A 13 -1.93 -9.74 -7.10
C CYS A 13 -3.21 -10.31 -7.73
N ASN A 14 -3.17 -11.60 -8.11
CA ASN A 14 -4.32 -12.31 -8.70
C ASN A 14 -5.30 -12.88 -7.66
N LYS A 15 -4.97 -12.79 -6.37
CA LYS A 15 -5.78 -13.22 -5.24
C LYS A 15 -5.54 -12.33 -4.03
N THR A 16 -6.49 -12.33 -3.12
CA THR A 16 -6.31 -11.84 -1.75
C THR A 16 -6.33 -13.03 -0.80
N ASP A 17 -5.27 -13.23 -0.02
CA ASP A 17 -5.29 -14.24 1.04
C ASP A 17 -5.95 -13.66 2.31
N SER A 18 -6.56 -14.52 3.13
CA SER A 18 -7.36 -14.07 4.28
C SER A 18 -6.57 -13.24 5.31
N ASN A 19 -5.28 -13.54 5.47
CA ASN A 19 -4.40 -12.76 6.34
C ASN A 19 -4.03 -11.41 5.73
N ASP A 20 -3.96 -11.33 4.41
CA ASP A 20 -3.59 -10.12 3.70
C ASP A 20 -4.75 -9.12 3.63
N GLU A 21 -5.99 -9.61 3.70
CA GLU A 21 -7.18 -8.79 3.96
C GLU A 21 -7.05 -8.05 5.29
N ASN A 22 -6.56 -8.71 6.35
CA ASN A 22 -6.33 -8.04 7.64
C ASN A 22 -5.21 -7.00 7.53
N PHE A 23 -4.12 -7.32 6.83
CA PHE A 23 -3.03 -6.38 6.59
C PHE A 23 -3.51 -5.14 5.81
N TYR A 24 -4.31 -5.34 4.75
CA TYR A 24 -4.93 -4.26 4.00
C TYR A 24 -5.87 -3.40 4.86
N ASN A 25 -6.71 -4.03 5.67
CA ASN A 25 -7.60 -3.32 6.59
C ASN A 25 -6.83 -2.51 7.66
N CYS A 26 -5.67 -3.00 8.11
CA CYS A 26 -4.77 -2.23 8.95
C CYS A 26 -4.16 -1.05 8.20
N LEU A 27 -3.67 -1.27 6.97
CA LEU A 27 -3.09 -0.24 6.12
C LEU A 27 -4.09 0.92 5.87
N LEU A 28 -5.35 0.60 5.58
CA LEU A 28 -6.42 1.60 5.38
C LEU A 28 -6.66 2.52 6.59
N LYS A 29 -6.33 2.05 7.80
CA LYS A 29 -6.46 2.82 9.05
C LYS A 29 -5.21 3.64 9.36
N THR A 30 -4.15 3.49 8.58
CA THR A 30 -2.91 4.26 8.73
C THR A 30 -2.86 5.42 7.75
N ASN A 31 -1.99 6.39 8.03
CA ASN A 31 -1.65 7.45 7.08
C ASN A 31 -0.55 7.00 6.10
N LEU A 32 -0.55 5.74 5.69
CA LEU A 32 0.39 5.23 4.70
C LEU A 32 -0.22 5.27 3.30
N ILE A 33 0.60 5.58 2.32
CA ILE A 33 0.28 5.59 0.90
C ILE A 33 1.08 4.47 0.27
N LEU A 34 0.40 3.56 -0.42
CA LEU A 34 0.99 2.52 -1.26
C LEU A 34 1.35 3.13 -2.62
N HIS A 35 2.58 2.89 -3.09
CA HIS A 35 3.09 3.37 -4.38
C HIS A 35 3.21 2.28 -5.45
N ASN A 36 2.85 1.04 -5.11
CA ASN A 36 2.88 -0.06 -6.07
C ASN A 36 1.92 0.21 -7.23
N ASP A 37 2.45 0.10 -8.44
CA ASP A 37 1.69 0.13 -9.68
C ASP A 37 1.37 -1.31 -10.14
N THR A 38 0.97 -1.46 -11.40
CA THR A 38 0.66 -2.73 -12.09
C THR A 38 1.88 -3.61 -12.41
N SER A 39 3.09 -3.22 -12.01
CA SER A 39 4.29 -4.05 -12.20
C SER A 39 4.27 -5.28 -11.29
N GLN A 40 4.56 -6.46 -11.84
CA GLN A 40 4.74 -7.70 -11.09
C GLN A 40 6.19 -7.77 -10.58
N THR A 41 6.39 -8.07 -9.30
CA THR A 41 7.72 -8.11 -8.66
C THR A 41 8.23 -9.53 -8.48
N TYR A 42 7.34 -10.52 -8.50
CA TYR A 42 7.65 -11.95 -8.50
C TYR A 42 7.02 -12.63 -9.73
N MET A 43 7.80 -13.47 -10.41
CA MET A 43 7.33 -14.29 -11.53
C MET A 43 7.85 -15.73 -11.39
N GLN A 44 6.95 -16.69 -11.57
CA GLN A 44 7.24 -18.11 -11.61
C GLN A 44 6.75 -18.69 -12.95
N PRO A 45 7.65 -18.78 -13.96
CA PRO A 45 7.28 -19.18 -15.33
C PRO A 45 6.64 -20.56 -15.43
N GLN A 46 7.02 -21.49 -14.56
CA GLN A 46 6.58 -22.89 -14.61
C GLN A 46 5.06 -23.04 -14.42
N ASN A 47 4.45 -22.12 -13.67
CA ASN A 47 3.02 -22.15 -13.35
C ASN A 47 2.27 -20.95 -13.95
N ASN A 48 2.93 -20.17 -14.83
CA ASN A 48 2.42 -18.88 -15.32
C ASN A 48 1.90 -17.98 -14.19
N TYR A 49 2.64 -17.94 -13.07
CA TYR A 49 2.25 -17.24 -11.86
C TYR A 49 3.05 -15.94 -11.74
N ALA A 50 2.37 -14.85 -11.43
CA ALA A 50 2.97 -13.57 -11.13
C ALA A 50 2.28 -12.94 -9.92
N SER A 51 3.06 -12.28 -9.08
CA SER A 51 2.55 -11.51 -7.95
C SER A 51 3.37 -10.24 -7.70
N ASN A 52 2.74 -9.29 -7.00
CA ASN A 52 3.38 -8.06 -6.56
C ASN A 52 3.52 -8.08 -5.04
N ILE A 53 4.66 -8.57 -4.54
CA ILE A 53 4.87 -8.83 -3.10
C ILE A 53 5.93 -7.92 -2.47
N ASP A 54 6.74 -7.25 -3.29
CA ASP A 54 7.61 -6.16 -2.83
C ASP A 54 6.83 -4.84 -2.78
N LEU A 55 6.55 -4.32 -1.58
CA LEU A 55 5.69 -3.15 -1.40
C LEU A 55 6.48 -1.89 -1.01
N ILE A 56 6.07 -0.76 -1.58
CA ILE A 56 6.62 0.57 -1.30
C ILE A 56 5.54 1.44 -0.68
N PHE A 57 5.78 1.83 0.57
CA PHE A 57 4.92 2.74 1.32
C PHE A 57 5.63 4.03 1.66
N SER A 58 4.90 5.14 1.63
CA SER A 58 5.31 6.40 2.25
C SER A 58 4.24 6.88 3.24
N ARG A 59 4.64 7.72 4.21
CA ARG A 59 3.67 8.36 5.09
C ARG A 59 3.08 9.58 4.37
N LYS A 60 1.76 9.70 4.38
CA LYS A 60 1.08 10.94 4.01
C LYS A 60 1.54 12.03 4.98
N ASN A 61 2.19 13.07 4.44
CA ASN A 61 2.53 14.23 5.24
C ASN A 61 1.23 14.80 5.80
N ALA A 62 1.07 14.72 7.12
CA ALA A 62 0.03 15.45 7.81
C ALA A 62 0.42 16.93 7.72
N LEU A 63 -0.06 17.61 6.68
CA LEU A 63 -0.07 19.06 6.67
C LEU A 63 -0.91 19.47 7.89
N LYS A 64 -0.25 19.80 9.00
CA LYS A 64 -0.89 20.63 10.02
C LYS A 64 -1.25 21.91 9.28
N SER A 65 -2.53 22.15 9.01
CA SER A 65 -2.94 23.49 8.62
C SER A 65 -2.55 24.38 9.79
N ASN A 66 -1.53 25.22 9.60
CA ASN A 66 -1.33 26.35 10.49
C ASN A 66 -2.60 27.18 10.34
N ARG A 67 -3.45 27.13 11.36
CA ARG A 67 -4.56 28.07 11.50
C ARG A 67 -3.94 29.46 11.58
N TYR A 68 -3.87 30.16 10.46
CA TYR A 68 -3.92 31.61 10.50
C TYR A 68 -5.36 31.97 10.85
N ALA A 69 -5.64 32.08 12.15
CA ALA A 69 -6.78 32.87 12.59
C ALA A 69 -6.40 34.34 12.31
N PRO A 70 -7.13 35.08 11.48
CA PRO A 70 -6.89 36.51 11.36
C PRO A 70 -7.25 37.14 12.71
N THR A 71 -6.25 37.68 13.41
CA THR A 71 -6.50 38.61 14.50
C THR A 71 -7.17 39.84 13.89
N GLY A 72 -8.39 40.09 14.33
CA GLY A 72 -9.18 41.23 13.87
C GLY A 72 -8.50 42.57 14.13
N ASN A 73 -8.82 43.52 13.27
CA ASN A 73 -8.78 44.96 13.56
C ASN A 73 -10.22 45.46 13.61
#